data_AF-S4W9F8-F1
#
_entry.id   AF-S4W9F8-F1
#
_cell.length_a   1.000
_cell.length_b   1.000
_cell.length_c   1.000
_cell.angle_alpha   90.00
_cell.angle_beta   90.00
_cell.angle_gamma   90.00
#
_symmetry.space_group_name_H-M   'P 1'
#
loop_
_entity.id
_entity.type
_entity.pdbx_description
1 polymer ?
#
loop_
_entity_poly.entity_id
_entity_poly.type
_entity_poly.pdbx_seq_one_letter_code
_entity_poly.pdbx_strand_id
1 'polypeptide(L)'
;DPALFTFADGRYCGANLDRNGLRPCRYYVTDDDRIICASEVGVLPDIEPEKIIQKGRLQPGRMLLVDTKEGRIVDDRELKNKVASRVDFKSWLIANLITMPELLKKLETKNLDHDKLAPVLAKGITTQTDARLKAFGYSHEQLLLLLAPMAQDGKEALGSMGNDAALACLSEQPTLLYAYFREWVC
;
A
#
# COMPACT_ATOMS: atom_id res chain seq x y z
N ASP A 1 -4.21 -9.49 4.93
CA ASP A 1 -5.58 -10.04 4.96
C ASP A 1 -6.66 -9.00 4.80
N PRO A 2 -7.71 -9.30 4.03
CA PRO A 2 -8.90 -8.46 3.93
C PRO A 2 -9.64 -8.42 5.27
N ALA A 3 -9.85 -7.22 5.80
CA ALA A 3 -10.30 -7.02 7.18
C ALA A 3 -11.57 -6.17 7.24
N LEU A 4 -12.57 -6.71 7.92
CA LEU A 4 -13.69 -5.97 8.49
C LEU A 4 -13.57 -6.14 10.00
N PHE A 5 -13.53 -5.03 10.73
CA PHE A 5 -13.51 -5.08 12.18
C PHE A 5 -14.63 -4.22 12.75
N THR A 6 -15.33 -4.79 13.73
CA THR A 6 -16.32 -4.12 14.56
C THR A 6 -15.70 -3.85 15.92
N PHE A 7 -16.06 -2.73 16.54
CA PHE A 7 -15.50 -2.31 17.83
C PHE A 7 -16.57 -1.59 18.64
N ALA A 8 -16.38 -1.59 19.97
CA ALA A 8 -17.18 -0.81 20.90
C ALA A 8 -16.35 -0.42 22.13
N ASP A 9 -16.50 0.79 22.64
CA ASP A 9 -15.79 1.31 23.83
C ASP A 9 -16.71 1.70 25.00
N GLY A 10 -18.00 1.36 24.92
CA GLY A 10 -19.03 1.73 25.90
C GLY A 10 -19.79 3.01 25.55
N ARG A 11 -19.16 3.99 24.89
CA ARG A 11 -19.85 5.16 24.30
C ARG A 11 -19.97 5.02 22.78
N TYR A 12 -18.91 4.56 22.14
CA TYR A 12 -18.86 4.42 20.70
C TYR A 12 -19.03 2.96 20.31
N CYS A 13 -19.79 2.70 19.26
CA CYS A 13 -19.78 1.41 18.57
C CYS A 13 -19.70 1.65 17.05
N GLY A 14 -19.08 0.73 16.32
CA GLY A 14 -18.85 0.95 14.91
C GLY A 14 -18.18 -0.19 14.18
N ALA A 15 -17.96 0.06 12.89
CA ALA A 15 -17.29 -0.87 11.98
C ALA A 15 -16.37 -0.09 11.03
N ASN A 16 -15.25 -0.70 10.65
CA ASN A 16 -14.33 -0.14 9.67
C ASN A 16 -13.78 -1.24 8.76
N LEU A 17 -13.46 -0.85 7.54
CA LEU A 17 -12.92 -1.70 6.49
C LEU A 17 -11.44 -1.42 6.26
N ASP A 18 -10.76 -2.42 5.68
CA ASP A 18 -9.47 -2.21 5.08
C ASP A 18 -9.51 -1.14 3.98
N ARG A 19 -8.34 -0.59 3.63
CA ARG A 19 -8.19 0.49 2.65
C ARG A 19 -8.79 0.18 1.27
N ASN A 20 -8.88 -1.09 0.91
CA ASN A 20 -9.40 -1.56 -0.37
C ASN A 20 -10.87 -2.00 -0.26
N GLY A 21 -11.40 -2.14 0.97
CA GLY A 21 -12.75 -2.62 1.26
C GLY A 21 -13.03 -4.00 0.69
N LEU A 22 -12.09 -4.93 0.91
CA LEU A 22 -12.14 -6.28 0.36
C LEU A 22 -13.16 -7.19 1.08
N ARG A 23 -13.67 -6.76 2.25
CA ARG A 23 -14.77 -7.43 2.96
C ARG A 23 -16.08 -6.67 2.80
N PRO A 24 -17.20 -7.35 2.52
CA PRO A 24 -18.51 -6.70 2.48
C PRO A 24 -18.97 -6.34 3.90
N CYS A 25 -19.59 -5.17 4.04
CA CYS A 25 -20.22 -4.73 5.27
C CYS A 25 -21.43 -3.86 4.92
N ARG A 26 -22.60 -4.26 5.40
CA ARG A 26 -23.89 -3.62 5.14
C ARG A 26 -24.55 -3.26 6.46
N TYR A 27 -25.32 -2.18 6.45
CA TYR A 27 -26.06 -1.75 7.63
C TYR A 27 -27.48 -1.31 7.30
N TYR A 28 -28.36 -1.49 8.28
CA TYR A 28 -29.73 -1.01 8.30
C TYR A 28 -29.94 -0.09 9.48
N VAL A 29 -30.71 0.98 9.27
CA VAL A 29 -31.25 1.84 10.32
C VAL A 29 -32.75 1.66 10.31
N THR A 30 -33.31 1.28 11.45
CA THR A 30 -34.74 1.07 11.64
C THR A 30 -35.39 2.24 12.38
N ASP A 31 -36.72 2.29 12.35
CA ASP A 31 -37.54 3.32 13.00
C ASP A 31 -37.62 3.20 14.53
N ASP A 32 -37.25 2.04 15.08
CA ASP A 32 -37.07 1.79 16.51
C ASP A 32 -35.65 2.13 17.03
N ASP A 33 -34.95 3.07 16.35
CA ASP A 33 -33.62 3.58 16.70
C ASP A 33 -32.52 2.50 16.81
N ARG A 34 -32.65 1.41 16.04
CA ARG A 34 -31.61 0.37 15.97
C ARG A 34 -30.79 0.50 14.70
N ILE A 35 -29.49 0.25 14.87
CA ILE A 35 -28.57 0.06 13.76
C ILE A 35 -28.06 -1.37 13.76
N ILE A 36 -28.17 -2.02 12.60
CA ILE A 36 -27.85 -3.43 12.43
C ILE A 36 -26.78 -3.51 11.36
N CYS A 37 -25.60 -4.00 11.72
CA CYS A 37 -24.44 -4.10 10.84
C CYS A 37 -24.03 -5.56 10.68
N ALA A 38 -23.89 -6.02 9.44
CA ALA A 38 -23.52 -7.41 9.12
C ALA A 38 -22.72 -7.49 7.82
N SER A 39 -22.05 -8.62 7.59
CA SER A 39 -21.34 -8.90 6.33
C SER A 39 -22.29 -9.08 5.14
N GLU A 40 -23.54 -9.48 5.41
CA GLU A 40 -24.54 -9.84 4.40
C GLU A 40 -25.90 -9.18 4.64
N VAL A 41 -26.80 -9.26 3.65
CA VAL A 41 -28.19 -8.79 3.75
C VAL A 41 -29.04 -9.93 4.29
N GLY A 42 -30.03 -9.62 5.14
CA GLY A 42 -31.03 -10.62 5.57
C GLY A 42 -30.54 -11.57 6.65
N VAL A 43 -29.50 -11.20 7.40
CA VAL A 43 -28.97 -12.01 8.51
C VAL A 43 -29.99 -12.16 9.65
N LEU A 44 -30.82 -11.14 9.87
CA LEU A 44 -31.90 -11.19 10.85
C LEU A 44 -33.24 -11.40 10.11
N PRO A 45 -33.95 -12.51 10.37
CA PRO A 45 -35.20 -12.85 9.68
C PRO A 45 -36.37 -11.96 10.11
N ASP A 46 -36.32 -11.39 11.31
CA ASP A 46 -37.45 -10.71 11.95
C ASP A 46 -37.53 -9.20 11.69
N ILE A 47 -36.79 -8.68 10.70
CA ILE A 47 -36.84 -7.26 10.35
C ILE A 47 -37.83 -7.04 9.22
N GLU A 48 -38.99 -6.48 9.57
CA GLU A 48 -39.99 -6.05 8.60
C GLU A 48 -39.43 -4.92 7.71
N PRO A 49 -39.59 -4.98 6.37
CA PRO A 49 -39.07 -3.96 5.46
C PRO A 49 -39.60 -2.55 5.71
N GLU A 50 -40.83 -2.43 6.25
CA GLU A 50 -41.51 -1.17 6.54
C GLU A 50 -40.82 -0.38 7.67
N LYS A 51 -40.14 -1.08 8.58
CA LYS A 51 -39.39 -0.46 9.68
C LYS A 51 -38.06 0.11 9.25
N ILE A 52 -37.59 -0.16 8.03
CA ILE A 52 -36.25 0.21 7.59
C ILE A 52 -36.24 1.63 7.01
N ILE A 53 -35.70 2.59 7.76
CA ILE A 53 -35.50 3.98 7.32
C ILE A 53 -34.38 4.08 6.30
N GLN A 54 -33.26 3.40 6.54
CA GLN A 54 -32.07 3.51 5.70
C GLN A 54 -31.38 2.17 5.51
N LYS A 55 -30.92 1.93 4.28
CA LYS A 55 -30.01 0.83 3.93
C LYS A 55 -28.72 1.39 3.39
N GLY A 56 -27.59 0.90 3.88
CA GLY A 56 -26.27 1.36 3.48
C GLY A 56 -25.25 0.25 3.39
N ARG A 57 -24.11 0.58 2.80
CA ARG A 57 -22.90 -0.27 2.81
C ARG A 57 -21.70 0.56 3.21
N LEU A 58 -20.77 -0.06 3.91
CA LEU A 58 -19.51 0.56 4.25
C LEU A 58 -18.61 0.58 3.00
N GLN A 59 -17.98 1.72 2.74
CA GLN A 59 -17.11 1.93 1.59
C GLN A 59 -15.64 1.92 2.02
N PRO A 60 -14.70 1.57 1.13
CA PRO A 60 -13.28 1.63 1.42
C PRO A 60 -12.89 2.99 1.99
N GLY A 61 -12.15 2.98 3.11
CA GLY A 61 -11.69 4.19 3.77
C GLY A 61 -12.77 5.00 4.50
N ARG A 62 -14.02 4.53 4.61
CA ARG A 62 -15.06 5.15 5.46
C ARG A 62 -15.28 4.34 6.73
N MET A 63 -15.61 5.02 7.81
CA MET A 63 -15.92 4.43 9.10
C MET A 63 -17.41 4.57 9.42
N LEU A 64 -18.04 3.50 9.88
CA LEU A 64 -19.37 3.56 10.51
C LEU A 64 -19.14 3.76 12.00
N LEU A 65 -19.59 4.88 12.55
CA LEU A 65 -19.46 5.19 13.97
C LEU A 65 -20.81 5.68 14.50
N VAL A 66 -21.22 5.12 15.63
CA VAL A 66 -22.44 5.46 16.35
C VAL A 66 -22.03 5.96 17.73
N ASP A 67 -22.49 7.15 18.11
CA ASP A 67 -22.31 7.70 19.45
C ASP A 67 -23.56 7.38 20.27
N THR A 68 -23.48 6.43 21.20
CA THR A 68 -24.62 6.00 22.02
C THR A 68 -25.04 7.07 23.02
N LYS A 69 -24.18 8.05 23.33
CA LYS A 69 -24.50 9.16 24.23
C LYS A 69 -25.29 10.26 23.51
N GLU A 70 -24.92 10.56 22.26
CA GLU A 70 -25.61 11.56 21.43
C GLU A 70 -26.79 10.96 20.63
N GLY A 71 -26.89 9.62 20.56
CA GLY A 71 -27.98 8.93 19.87
C GLY A 71 -27.93 9.10 18.35
N ARG A 72 -26.75 9.24 17.75
CA ARG A 72 -26.60 9.51 16.32
C ARG A 72 -25.49 8.72 15.65
N ILE A 73 -25.64 8.53 14.35
CA ILE A 73 -24.56 8.08 13.46
C ILE A 73 -23.68 9.28 13.16
N VAL A 74 -22.39 9.17 13.45
CA VAL A 74 -21.40 10.22 13.21
C VAL A 74 -20.97 10.16 11.75
N ASP A 75 -21.00 11.30 11.05
CA ASP A 75 -20.54 11.35 9.67
C ASP A 75 -19.02 11.14 9.60
N ASP A 76 -18.57 10.37 8.61
CA ASP A 76 -17.16 10.03 8.42
C ASP A 76 -16.27 11.27 8.21
N ARG A 77 -16.76 12.30 7.49
CA ARG A 77 -16.01 13.53 7.27
C ARG A 77 -15.95 14.36 8.54
N GLU A 78 -17.07 14.47 9.26
CA GLU A 78 -17.11 15.13 10.57
C GLU A 78 -16.09 14.49 11.53
N LEU A 79 -16.11 13.16 11.64
CA LEU A 79 -15.20 12.39 12.48
C LEU A 79 -13.74 12.66 12.12
N LYS A 80 -13.38 12.51 10.84
CA LYS A 80 -12.01 12.72 10.36
C LYS A 80 -11.55 14.16 10.56
N ASN A 81 -12.40 15.14 10.29
CA ASN A 81 -12.09 16.53 10.51
C ASN A 81 -11.84 16.83 12.00
N LYS A 82 -12.69 16.30 12.88
CA LYS A 82 -12.55 16.44 14.33
C LYS A 82 -11.27 15.81 14.87
N VAL A 83 -10.80 14.72 14.27
CA VAL A 83 -9.53 14.07 14.65
C VAL A 83 -8.34 14.82 14.06
N ALA A 84 -8.41 15.20 12.78
CA ALA A 84 -7.36 15.93 12.08
C ALA A 84 -7.12 17.34 12.66
N SER A 85 -8.14 17.96 13.26
CA SER A 85 -8.02 19.29 13.88
C SER A 85 -7.53 19.29 15.32
N ARG A 86 -7.32 18.12 15.95
CA ARG A 86 -6.86 18.05 17.36
C ARG A 86 -5.47 18.63 17.56
N VAL A 87 -4.64 18.52 16.53
CA VAL A 87 -3.24 18.96 16.53
C VAL A 87 -2.97 19.53 15.14
N ASP A 88 -2.10 20.53 15.06
CA ASP A 88 -1.62 21.06 13.78
C ASP A 88 -0.59 20.11 13.14
N PHE A 89 -1.09 18.98 12.65
CA PHE A 89 -0.28 17.98 11.94
C PHE A 89 0.42 18.56 10.71
N LYS A 90 -0.16 19.60 10.10
CA LYS A 90 0.44 20.27 8.93
C LYS A 90 1.74 20.97 9.34
N SER A 91 1.73 21.74 10.41
CA SER A 91 2.94 22.41 10.90
C SER A 91 4.00 21.39 11.34
N TRP A 92 3.59 20.27 11.93
CA TRP A 92 4.51 19.19 12.29
C TRP A 92 5.17 18.55 11.08
N LEU A 93 4.42 18.29 10.01
CA LEU A 93 4.96 17.77 8.76
C LEU A 93 5.93 18.78 8.13
N ILE A 94 5.56 20.06 8.03
CA ILE A 94 6.42 21.09 7.43
C ILE A 94 7.73 21.26 8.21
N ALA A 95 7.67 21.18 9.54
CA ALA A 95 8.86 21.38 10.37
C ALA A 95 9.84 20.19 10.34
N ASN A 96 9.36 18.96 10.16
CA ASN A 96 10.16 17.75 10.37
C ASN A 96 10.33 16.86 9.14
N LEU A 97 9.48 17.01 8.12
CA LEU A 97 9.57 16.22 6.90
C LEU A 97 10.62 16.83 5.97
N ILE A 98 11.62 16.04 5.60
CA ILE A 98 12.63 16.42 4.62
C ILE A 98 12.32 15.67 3.34
N THR A 99 11.95 16.39 2.28
CA THR A 99 11.79 15.79 0.96
C THR A 99 13.12 15.76 0.20
N MET A 100 13.29 14.78 -0.69
CA MET A 100 14.49 14.68 -1.54
C MET A 100 14.74 15.94 -2.38
N PRO A 101 13.72 16.58 -3.02
CA PRO A 101 13.94 17.82 -3.76
C PRO A 101 14.43 18.99 -2.89
N GLU A 102 13.88 19.14 -1.68
CA GLU A 102 14.33 20.17 -0.74
C GLU A 102 15.75 19.92 -0.24
N LEU A 103 16.10 18.64 -0.03
CA LEU A 103 17.45 18.25 0.34
C LEU A 103 18.46 18.60 -0.76
N LEU A 104 18.16 18.25 -2.01
CA LEU A 104 19.01 18.57 -3.16
C LEU A 104 19.21 20.09 -3.30
N LYS A 105 18.13 20.87 -3.21
CA LYS A 105 18.20 22.34 -3.22
C LYS A 105 19.07 22.89 -2.08
N LYS A 106 18.97 22.32 -0.88
CA LYS A 106 19.82 22.71 0.27
C LYS A 106 21.30 22.37 0.04
N LEU A 107 21.59 21.25 -0.61
CA LEU A 107 22.97 20.86 -0.96
C LEU A 107 23.56 21.82 -2.01
N GLU A 108 22.79 22.16 -3.05
CA GLU A 108 23.16 23.17 -4.04
C GLU A 108 23.48 24.51 -3.38
N THR A 109 22.63 25.01 -2.48
CA THR A 109 22.87 26.28 -1.78
C THR A 109 24.12 26.28 -0.88
N LYS A 110 24.54 25.11 -0.42
CA LYS A 110 25.75 24.95 0.41
C LYS A 110 27.01 24.72 -0.42
N ASN A 111 26.92 24.80 -1.76
CA ASN A 111 27.98 24.44 -2.70
C ASN A 111 28.54 23.03 -2.44
N LEU A 112 27.71 22.13 -1.90
CA LEU A 112 28.05 20.73 -1.76
C LEU A 112 27.75 20.06 -3.10
N ASP A 113 28.84 19.77 -3.80
CA ASP A 113 28.86 19.19 -5.12
C ASP A 113 28.37 17.73 -5.08
N HIS A 114 27.06 17.55 -5.20
CA HIS A 114 26.43 16.22 -5.20
C HIS A 114 26.67 15.48 -6.52
N ASP A 115 27.09 16.17 -7.58
CA ASP A 115 27.54 15.54 -8.82
C ASP A 115 28.82 14.73 -8.63
N LYS A 116 29.62 15.02 -7.59
CA LYS A 116 30.76 14.15 -7.18
C LYS A 116 30.31 12.83 -6.53
N LEU A 117 29.08 12.75 -6.04
CA LEU A 117 28.47 11.53 -5.50
C LEU A 117 27.68 10.78 -6.56
N ALA A 118 27.35 11.43 -7.68
CA ALA A 118 26.75 10.75 -8.82
C ALA A 118 27.73 9.67 -9.32
N PRO A 119 27.23 8.46 -9.62
CA PRO A 119 28.08 7.42 -10.17
C PRO A 119 28.70 7.93 -11.46
N VAL A 120 30.03 8.15 -11.44
CA VAL A 120 30.77 8.54 -12.63
C VAL A 120 30.64 7.38 -13.62
N LEU A 121 29.83 7.57 -14.66
CA LEU A 121 29.82 6.68 -15.81
C LEU A 121 31.21 6.75 -16.42
N ALA A 122 32.02 5.73 -16.15
CA ALA A 122 33.38 5.65 -16.64
C ALA A 122 33.36 5.67 -18.17
N LYS A 123 33.84 6.78 -18.75
CA LYS A 123 33.90 6.96 -20.20
C LYS A 123 34.74 5.84 -20.80
N GLY A 124 34.17 5.07 -21.73
CA GLY A 124 34.85 3.98 -22.43
C GLY A 124 34.66 2.58 -21.82
N ILE A 125 33.91 2.44 -20.72
CA ILE A 125 33.50 1.11 -20.25
C ILE A 125 32.22 0.69 -20.97
N THR A 126 32.24 -0.51 -21.56
CA THR A 126 31.06 -1.15 -22.16
C THR A 126 30.57 -2.25 -21.24
N THR A 127 29.34 -2.72 -21.46
CA THR A 127 28.77 -3.86 -20.73
C THR A 127 29.62 -5.14 -20.83
N GLN A 128 30.48 -5.25 -21.83
CA GLN A 128 31.38 -6.39 -22.03
C GLN A 128 32.72 -6.24 -21.30
N THR A 129 33.18 -5.00 -21.09
CA THR A 129 34.49 -4.71 -20.48
C THR A 129 34.42 -4.39 -19.00
N ASP A 130 33.23 -4.20 -18.44
CA ASP A 130 33.06 -3.91 -17.01
C ASP A 130 33.27 -5.17 -16.13
N ALA A 131 34.41 -5.22 -15.44
CA ALA A 131 34.73 -6.30 -14.51
C ALA A 131 33.74 -6.39 -13.33
N ARG A 132 33.07 -5.29 -12.97
CA ARG A 132 32.10 -5.26 -11.87
C ARG A 132 30.87 -6.09 -12.21
N LEU A 133 30.40 -6.04 -13.46
CA LEU A 133 29.25 -6.84 -13.90
C LEU A 133 29.52 -8.34 -13.71
N LYS A 134 30.72 -8.80 -14.07
CA LYS A 134 31.15 -10.18 -13.82
C LYS A 134 31.26 -10.50 -12.32
N ALA A 135 31.82 -9.58 -11.53
CA ALA A 135 31.96 -9.76 -10.08
C ALA A 135 30.59 -9.87 -9.37
N PHE A 136 29.57 -9.15 -9.84
CA PHE A 136 28.19 -9.23 -9.34
C PHE A 136 27.34 -10.31 -10.04
N GLY A 137 27.95 -11.17 -10.87
CA GLY A 137 27.26 -12.30 -11.50
C GLY A 137 26.31 -11.93 -12.64
N TYR A 138 26.40 -10.73 -13.22
CA TYR A 138 25.62 -10.34 -14.39
C TYR A 138 26.12 -11.06 -15.65
N SER A 139 25.23 -11.77 -16.32
CA SER A 139 25.50 -12.37 -17.63
C SER A 139 25.10 -11.43 -18.77
N HIS A 140 25.72 -11.61 -19.95
CA HIS A 140 25.36 -10.82 -21.14
C HIS A 140 23.87 -10.99 -21.51
N GLU A 141 23.34 -12.20 -21.34
CA GLU A 141 21.95 -12.52 -21.55
C GLU A 141 21.03 -11.74 -20.61
N GLN A 142 21.34 -11.68 -19.30
CA GLN A 142 20.54 -10.90 -18.34
C GLN A 142 20.51 -9.41 -18.70
N LEU A 143 21.63 -8.85 -19.18
CA LEU A 143 21.68 -7.44 -19.58
C LEU A 143 20.78 -7.19 -20.81
N LEU A 144 20.79 -8.08 -21.80
CA LEU A 144 20.02 -7.92 -23.03
C LEU A 144 18.54 -8.27 -22.87
N LEU A 145 18.23 -9.36 -22.16
CA LEU A 145 16.87 -9.86 -22.02
C LEU A 145 16.10 -9.16 -20.90
N LEU A 146 16.75 -8.69 -19.84
CA LEU A 146 16.08 -8.08 -18.68
C LEU A 146 16.30 -6.57 -18.62
N LEU A 147 17.57 -6.11 -18.60
CA LEU A 147 17.87 -4.69 -18.41
C LEU A 147 17.57 -3.83 -19.65
N ALA A 148 17.84 -4.31 -20.86
CA ALA A 148 17.61 -3.51 -22.06
C ALA A 148 16.12 -3.16 -22.28
N PRO A 149 15.15 -4.09 -22.13
CA PRO A 149 13.72 -3.74 -22.16
C PRO A 149 13.30 -2.77 -21.07
N MET A 150 13.82 -2.93 -19.84
CA MET A 150 13.55 -1.98 -18.75
C MET A 150 14.05 -0.57 -19.06
N ALA A 151 15.22 -0.45 -19.70
CA ALA A 151 15.79 0.84 -20.08
C ALA A 151 15.08 1.49 -21.27
N GLN A 152 14.61 0.71 -22.24
CA GLN A 152 13.96 1.21 -23.45
C GLN A 152 12.47 1.53 -23.23
N ASP A 153 11.74 0.60 -22.63
CA ASP A 153 10.27 0.66 -22.53
C ASP A 153 9.77 1.04 -21.12
N GLY A 154 10.66 1.09 -20.13
CA GLY A 154 10.29 1.35 -18.72
C GLY A 154 9.46 0.25 -18.09
N LYS A 155 9.49 -0.97 -18.66
CA LYS A 155 8.72 -2.14 -18.22
C LYS A 155 9.64 -3.32 -17.99
N GLU A 156 9.24 -4.19 -17.07
CA GLU A 156 9.92 -5.45 -16.86
C GLU A 156 9.82 -6.34 -18.11
N ALA A 157 10.86 -7.13 -18.35
CA ALA A 157 10.89 -8.06 -19.46
C ALA A 157 9.86 -9.18 -19.28
N LEU A 158 9.11 -9.48 -20.36
CA LEU A 158 8.16 -10.58 -20.38
C LEU A 158 8.81 -11.82 -21.03
N GLY A 159 8.68 -12.96 -20.36
CA GLY A 159 9.06 -14.27 -20.87
C GLY A 159 7.86 -15.21 -20.91
N SER A 160 8.02 -16.32 -21.63
CA SER A 160 7.07 -17.44 -21.64
C SER A 160 7.81 -18.73 -21.29
N MET A 161 7.05 -19.80 -21.02
CA MET A 161 7.52 -21.09 -20.50
C MET A 161 7.90 -21.08 -19.00
N GLY A 162 7.98 -22.28 -18.43
CA GLY A 162 8.40 -22.49 -17.05
C GLY A 162 9.90 -22.27 -16.88
N ASN A 163 10.32 -22.11 -15.63
CA ASN A 163 11.74 -22.07 -15.29
C ASN A 163 12.24 -23.51 -15.03
N ASP A 164 12.87 -24.10 -16.04
CA ASP A 164 13.45 -25.46 -15.97
C ASP A 164 14.85 -25.49 -15.33
N ALA A 165 15.36 -24.35 -14.85
CA ALA A 165 16.64 -24.31 -14.16
C ALA A 165 16.56 -25.02 -12.80
N ALA A 166 17.67 -25.66 -12.40
CA ALA A 166 17.80 -26.25 -11.08
C ALA A 166 17.52 -25.24 -9.97
N LEU A 167 16.98 -25.70 -8.84
CA LEU A 167 16.85 -24.86 -7.64
C LEU A 167 18.22 -24.30 -7.25
N ALA A 168 18.26 -23.08 -6.72
CA ALA A 168 19.51 -22.40 -6.39
C ALA A 168 20.42 -23.21 -5.46
N CYS A 169 19.86 -24.03 -4.56
CA CYS A 169 20.60 -24.93 -3.68
C CYS A 169 21.17 -26.20 -4.35
N LEU A 170 20.67 -26.55 -5.54
CA LEU A 170 21.10 -27.72 -6.33
C LEU A 170 21.90 -27.32 -7.57
N SER A 171 21.98 -26.02 -7.88
CA SER A 171 22.72 -25.50 -9.02
C SER A 171 24.22 -25.67 -8.82
N GLU A 172 24.90 -26.26 -9.81
CA GLU A 172 26.37 -26.29 -9.89
C GLU A 172 26.96 -24.92 -10.29
N GLN A 173 26.15 -24.08 -10.93
CA GLN A 173 26.53 -22.72 -11.32
C GLN A 173 26.36 -21.74 -10.16
N PRO A 174 27.21 -20.69 -10.06
CA PRO A 174 27.07 -19.66 -9.04
C PRO A 174 25.72 -18.94 -9.19
N THR A 175 24.90 -18.99 -8.14
CA THR A 175 23.62 -18.31 -8.08
C THR A 175 23.68 -17.12 -7.13
N LEU A 176 22.93 -16.07 -7.45
CA LEU A 176 22.86 -14.86 -6.63
C LEU A 176 21.94 -15.06 -5.44
N LEU A 177 22.22 -14.35 -4.35
CA LEU A 177 21.52 -14.53 -3.07
C LEU A 177 19.98 -14.43 -3.20
N TYR A 178 19.49 -13.51 -4.04
CA TYR A 178 18.06 -13.33 -4.24
C TYR A 178 17.37 -14.53 -4.92
N ALA A 179 18.10 -15.42 -5.60
CA ALA A 179 17.53 -16.62 -6.21
C ALA A 179 17.03 -17.66 -5.17
N TYR A 180 17.48 -17.54 -3.91
CA TYR A 180 17.02 -18.36 -2.79
C TYR A 180 15.73 -17.85 -2.16
N PHE A 181 15.36 -16.59 -2.41
CA PHE A 181 14.15 -16.00 -1.90
C PHE A 181 13.04 -16.14 -2.95
N ARG A 182 11.91 -16.72 -2.55
CA ARG A 182 10.72 -16.82 -3.40
C ARG A 182 9.69 -15.84 -2.89
N GLU A 183 9.06 -15.12 -3.82
CA GLU A 183 7.96 -14.23 -3.51
C GLU A 183 6.75 -15.06 -3.08
N TRP A 184 6.19 -14.70 -1.92
CA TRP A 184 4.96 -15.29 -1.46
C TRP A 184 3.81 -14.54 -2.12
N VAL A 185 2.98 -15.28 -2.85
CA VAL A 185 1.72 -14.77 -3.37
C VAL A 185 0.61 -15.35 -2.48
N CYS A 186 -0.03 -14.49 -1.69
CA CYS A 186 -1.17 -14.82 -0.85
C CYS A 186 -2.49 -14.46 -1.55
#